data_AF-A0A4P0Y9G3-F1
#
_entry.id   AF-A0A4P0Y9G3-F1
#
_cell.length_a   1.000
_cell.length_b   1.000
_cell.length_c   1.000
_cell.angle_alpha   90.00
_cell.angle_beta   90.00
_cell.angle_gamma   90.00
#
_symmetry.space_group_name_H-M   'P 1'
#
loop_
_entity.id
_entity.type
_entity.pdbx_description
1 polymer ?
#
loop_
_entity_poly.entity_id
_entity_poly.type
_entity_poly.pdbx_seq_one_letter_code
_entity_poly.pdbx_strand_id
1 'polypeptide(L)'
;MESPLGSDLARLVRVWRALIDHRLKPLELTQTHWVTLHNIHQLPPEQSQIQLAKAIGIEQPSLVRTLDQLEEKGLISRQTCASDRPGQNASS
;
A
#
# COMPACT_ATOMS: atom_id res chain seq x y z
N MET A 1 1.54 26.51 -29.60
CA MET A 1 1.88 26.66 -28.17
C MET A 1 1.39 25.39 -27.51
N GLU A 2 2.26 24.40 -27.34
CA GLU A 2 1.87 23.10 -26.80
C GLU A 2 1.46 23.29 -25.34
N SER A 3 0.22 22.95 -25.00
CA SER A 3 -0.29 23.15 -23.65
C SER A 3 0.52 22.27 -22.69
N PRO A 4 1.18 22.83 -21.66
CA PRO A 4 2.07 22.08 -20.77
C PRO A 4 1.30 21.19 -19.77
N LEU A 5 0.10 20.74 -20.13
CA LEU A 5 -0.85 20.01 -19.31
C LEU A 5 -0.22 18.78 -18.66
N GLY A 6 0.60 18.02 -19.40
CA GLY A 6 1.31 16.86 -18.85
C GLY A 6 2.31 17.25 -17.75
N SER A 7 3.02 18.37 -17.93
CA SER A 7 3.98 18.87 -16.93
C SER A 7 3.29 19.46 -15.70
N ASP A 8 2.16 20.16 -15.91
CA ASP A 8 1.36 20.75 -14.85
C ASP A 8 0.67 19.68 -14.02
N LEU A 9 0.12 18.65 -14.66
CA LEU A 9 -0.44 17.48 -13.98
C LEU A 9 0.63 16.76 -13.17
N ALA A 10 1.81 16.54 -13.74
CA ALA A 10 2.92 15.91 -13.03
C ALA A 10 3.39 16.76 -11.83
N ARG A 11 3.41 18.09 -11.97
CA ARG A 11 3.73 19.00 -10.86
C ARG A 11 2.66 18.94 -9.77
N LEU A 12 1.38 18.97 -10.14
CA LEU A 12 0.26 18.88 -9.20
C LEU A 12 0.34 17.59 -8.38
N VAL A 13 0.56 16.44 -9.04
CA VAL A 13 0.70 15.14 -8.36
C VAL A 13 1.88 15.14 -7.39
N ARG A 14 3.03 15.73 -7.77
CA ARG A 14 4.20 15.83 -6.87
C ARG A 14 3.93 16.70 -5.65
N VAL A 15 3.33 17.87 -5.83
CA VAL A 15 2.99 18.79 -4.71
C VAL A 15 1.97 18.14 -3.78
N TRP A 16 0.95 17.49 -4.35
CA TRP A 16 -0.07 16.81 -3.57
C TRP A 16 0.51 15.65 -2.74
N ARG A 17 1.39 14.83 -3.33
CA ARG A 17 2.12 13.77 -2.61
C ARG A 17 3.00 14.34 -1.48
N ALA A 18 3.75 15.40 -1.74
CA ALA A 18 4.61 16.03 -0.73
C ALA A 18 3.81 16.60 0.44
N LEU A 19 2.61 17.13 0.18
CA LEU A 19 1.72 17.63 1.23
C LEU A 19 1.21 16.48 2.12
N ILE A 20 0.82 15.35 1.52
CA ILE A 20 0.40 14.16 2.26
C ILE A 20 1.56 13.64 3.13
N ASP A 21 2.75 13.48 2.54
CA ASP A 21 3.95 13.05 3.28
C ASP A 21 4.26 13.98 4.46
N HIS A 22 4.16 15.30 4.25
CA HIS A 22 4.41 16.26 5.32
C HIS A 22 3.40 16.13 6.48
N ARG A 23 2.12 15.88 6.16
CA ARG A 23 1.06 15.69 7.17
C ARG A 23 1.18 14.36 7.91
N LEU A 24 1.71 13.34 7.26
CA LEU A 24 1.87 12.00 7.83
C LEU A 24 3.24 11.78 8.47
N LYS A 25 4.18 12.71 8.30
CA LYS A 25 5.50 12.70 8.96
C LYS A 25 5.44 12.47 10.47
N PRO A 26 4.50 13.05 11.25
CA PRO A 26 4.39 12.79 12.69
C PRO A 26 3.98 11.35 13.04
N LEU A 27 3.36 10.62 12.10
CA LEU A 27 2.99 9.21 12.24
C LEU A 27 4.10 8.27 11.73
N GLU A 28 5.23 8.84 11.28
CA GLU A 28 6.36 8.15 10.67
C GLU A 28 5.93 7.27 9.47
N LEU A 29 4.91 7.72 8.74
CA LEU A 29 4.46 7.05 7.53
C LEU A 29 5.21 7.60 6.33
N THR A 30 5.71 6.69 5.50
CA THR A 30 6.39 7.01 4.25
C THR A 30 5.36 7.07 3.12
N GLN A 31 5.80 7.52 1.95
CA GLN A 31 4.94 7.55 0.77
C GLN A 31 4.30 6.19 0.47
N THR A 32 5.09 5.12 0.58
CA THR A 32 4.64 3.75 0.35
C THR A 32 3.57 3.32 1.35
N HIS A 33 3.68 3.72 2.62
CA HIS A 33 2.72 3.38 3.67
C HIS A 33 1.31 3.91 3.36
N TRP A 34 1.17 5.21 3.09
CA TRP A 34 -0.15 5.78 2.85
C TRP A 34 -0.71 5.42 1.48
N VAL A 35 0.13 5.23 0.45
CA VAL A 35 -0.32 4.71 -0.85
C VAL A 35 -0.89 3.31 -0.67
N THR A 36 -0.25 2.47 0.14
CA THR A 36 -0.73 1.12 0.44
C THR A 36 -2.06 1.18 1.19
N LEU A 37 -2.17 2.00 2.24
CA LEU A 37 -3.43 2.21 2.98
C LEU A 37 -4.56 2.70 2.07
N HIS A 38 -4.27 3.66 1.19
CA HIS A 38 -5.26 4.19 0.24
C HIS A 38 -5.73 3.11 -0.73
N ASN A 39 -4.83 2.25 -1.25
CA ASN A 39 -5.21 1.14 -2.11
C ASN A 39 -6.03 0.09 -1.37
N ILE A 40 -5.67 -0.25 -0.13
CA ILE A 40 -6.46 -1.16 0.72
C ILE A 40 -7.87 -0.61 0.93
N HIS A 41 -8.03 0.71 1.14
CA HIS A 41 -9.34 1.33 1.34
C HIS A 41 -10.19 1.37 0.06
N GLN A 42 -9.56 1.50 -1.11
CA GLN A 42 -10.24 1.53 -2.41
C GLN A 42 -10.63 0.13 -2.91
N LEU A 43 -9.88 -0.89 -2.53
CA LEU A 43 -10.08 -2.27 -2.99
C LEU A 43 -11.03 -3.03 -2.05
N PRO A 44 -11.79 -4.01 -2.58
CA PRO A 44 -12.63 -4.87 -1.75
C PRO A 44 -11.79 -5.63 -0.70
N PRO A 45 -12.33 -5.88 0.51
CA PRO A 45 -11.59 -6.50 1.62
C PRO A 45 -11.13 -7.95 1.36
N GLU A 46 -11.65 -8.61 0.31
CA GLU A 46 -11.33 -10.00 -0.03
C GLU A 46 -10.14 -10.14 -1.01
N GLN A 47 -9.42 -9.06 -1.32
CA GLN A 47 -8.29 -9.16 -2.25
C GLN A 47 -7.06 -9.83 -1.64
N SER A 48 -6.41 -10.68 -2.45
CA SER A 48 -5.15 -11.29 -2.06
C SER A 48 -4.00 -10.27 -2.09
N GLN A 49 -2.96 -10.52 -1.29
CA GLN A 49 -1.75 -9.68 -1.26
C GLN A 49 -1.10 -9.54 -2.66
N ILE A 50 -1.23 -10.57 -3.50
CA ILE A 50 -0.73 -10.56 -4.88
C ILE A 50 -1.48 -9.52 -5.74
N GLN A 51 -2.80 -9.46 -5.61
CA GLN A 51 -3.63 -8.51 -6.35
C GLN A 51 -3.36 -7.07 -5.88
N LEU A 52 -3.22 -6.87 -4.56
CA LEU A 52 -2.86 -5.58 -4.00
C LEU A 52 -1.47 -5.11 -4.48
N ALA A 53 -0.48 -6.01 -4.53
CA ALA A 53 0.86 -5.69 -5.02
C ALA A 53 0.82 -5.24 -6.49
N LYS A 54 0.03 -5.95 -7.31
CA LYS A 54 -0.19 -5.61 -8.72
C LYS A 54 -0.91 -4.28 -8.91
N ALA A 55 -1.88 -3.94 -8.05
CA ALA A 55 -2.60 -2.67 -8.10
C ALA A 55 -1.69 -1.48 -7.73
N ILE A 56 -0.79 -1.67 -6.78
CA ILE A 56 0.20 -0.66 -6.37
C ILE A 56 1.38 -0.59 -7.36
N GLY A 57 1.62 -1.65 -8.12
CA GLY A 57 2.73 -1.73 -9.09
C GLY A 57 4.07 -2.07 -8.42
N ILE A 58 4.05 -2.82 -7.33
CA ILE A 58 5.25 -3.25 -6.59
C ILE A 58 5.31 -4.78 -6.50
N GLU A 59 6.51 -5.29 -6.25
CA GLU A 59 6.72 -6.70 -5.98
C GLU A 59 6.06 -7.14 -4.66
N GLN A 60 5.48 -8.33 -4.65
CA GLN A 60 4.78 -8.89 -3.48
C GLN A 60 5.64 -8.89 -2.20
N PRO A 61 6.95 -9.28 -2.21
CA PRO A 61 7.77 -9.25 -0.99
C PRO A 61 7.94 -7.84 -0.40
N SER A 62 7.97 -6.82 -1.27
CA SER A 62 8.04 -5.41 -0.86
C SER A 62 6.73 -4.95 -0.22
N LEU A 63 5.59 -5.40 -0.77
CA LEU A 63 4.29 -5.16 -0.17
C LEU A 63 4.18 -5.80 1.21
N VAL A 64 4.57 -7.08 1.35
CA VAL A 64 4.49 -7.80 2.64
C VAL A 64 5.23 -7.04 3.74
N ARG A 65 6.46 -6.59 3.47
CA ARG A 65 7.24 -5.77 4.42
C ARG A 65 6.56 -4.45 4.79
N THR A 66 5.85 -3.85 3.84
CA THR A 66 5.10 -2.61 4.06
C THR A 66 3.86 -2.87 4.92
N LEU A 67 3.17 -3.99 4.69
CA LEU A 67 2.04 -4.43 5.51
C LEU A 67 2.49 -4.79 6.93
N ASP A 68 3.65 -5.44 7.10
CA ASP A 68 4.24 -5.73 8.41
C ASP A 68 4.45 -4.44 9.22
N GLN A 69 5.05 -3.41 8.61
CA GLN A 69 5.27 -2.11 9.26
C GLN A 69 3.97 -1.37 9.58
N LEU A 70 2.94 -1.50 8.73
CA LEU A 70 1.64 -0.90 8.96
C LEU A 70 0.87 -1.61 10.10
N GLU A 71 1.02 -2.92 10.22
CA GLU A 71 0.44 -3.72 11.29
C GLU A 71 1.14 -3.49 12.63
N GLU A 72 2.48 -3.37 12.64
CA GLU A 72 3.26 -2.99 13.83
C GLU A 72 2.84 -1.61 14.36
N LYS A 73 2.47 -0.70 13.46
CA LYS A 73 1.92 0.63 13.80
C LYS A 73 0.43 0.60 14.18
N GLY A 74 -0.23 -0.56 14.15
CA GLY A 74 -1.65 -0.71 14.50
C GLY A 74 -2.63 -0.07 13.52
N LEU A 75 -2.20 0.23 12.29
CA LEU A 75 -3.01 0.92 11.28
C LEU A 75 -3.83 -0.05 10.42
N ILE A 76 -3.40 -1.31 10.34
CA ILE A 76 -4.10 -2.40 9.66
C ILE A 76 -4.11 -3.64 10.55
N SER A 77 -5.05 -4.53 10.30
CA SER A 77 -5.04 -5.88 10.86
C SER A 77 -5.15 -6.87 9.69
N ARG A 78 -4.24 -7.85 9.63
CA ARG A 78 -4.36 -8.92 8.65
C ARG A 78 -5.34 -9.97 9.14
N GLN A 79 -6.52 -10.00 8.53
CA GLN A 79 -7.39 -11.17 8.63
C GLN A 79 -6.79 -12.27 7.75
N THR A 80 -6.24 -13.31 8.39
CA THR A 80 -5.88 -14.53 7.69
C THR A 80 -7.17 -15.18 7.20
N CYS A 81 -7.51 -14.97 5.92
CA CYS A 81 -8.46 -15.83 5.26
C CYS A 81 -7.94 -17.27 5.38
N ALA A 82 -8.74 -18.17 5.95
CA ALA A 82 -8.38 -19.57 6.21
C ALA A 82 -7.94 -20.36 4.95
N SER A 83 -8.01 -19.74 3.77
CA SER A 83 -7.64 -20.30 2.48
C SER A 83 -6.16 -20.13 2.09
N ASP A 84 -5.38 -19.30 2.80
CA ASP A 84 -3.93 -19.11 2.55
C ASP A 84 -3.08 -19.84 3.61
N ARG A 85 -3.33 -21.13 3.82
CA ARG A 85 -2.34 -22.03 4.43
C ARG A 85 -1.48 -22.64 3.32
N PRO A 86 -0.23 -22.20 3.09
CA PRO A 86 0.73 -23.08 2.44
C PRO A 86 0.94 -24.27 3.37
N GLY A 87 0.65 -25.47 2.86
CA GLY A 87 0.62 -26.75 3.56
C GLY A 87 1.40 -26.83 4.88
N GLN A 88 0.68 -26.75 5.98
CA GLN A 88 1.14 -27.33 7.24
C GLN A 88 0.74 -28.80 7.18
N ASN A 89 1.68 -29.63 6.75
CA ASN A 89 1.60 -31.07 6.88
C ASN A 89 1.42 -31.39 8.36
N ALA A 90 0.26 -31.93 8.70
CA ALA A 90 0.10 -32.69 9.93
C ALA A 90 1.09 -33.85 9.92
N SER A 91 1.87 -34.02 11.00
CA SER A 91 2.24 -35.31 11.61
C SER A 91 3.24 -35.09 12.75
N SER A 92 2.73 -35.05 13.99
CA SER A 92 3.29 -35.74 15.16
C SER A 92 2.16 -35.93 16.16
#